data_AF-A0AAU0MQ95-F1
#
_entry.id   AF-A0AAU0MQ95-F1
#
_cell.length_a   1.000
_cell.length_b   1.000
_cell.length_c   1.000
_cell.angle_alpha   90.00
_cell.angle_beta   90.00
_cell.angle_gamma   90.00
#
_symmetry.space_group_name_H-M   'P 1'
#
loop_
_entity.id
_entity.type
_entity.pdbx_description
1 polymer ?
#
loop_
_entity_poly.entity_id
_entity_poly.type
_entity_poly.pdbx_seq_one_letter_code
_entity_poly.pdbx_strand_id
1 'polypeptide(L)'
;MTLFSADDLTAIDRLWRSIPPDHVWTGWSACGEEPKEVIIYRTRAHWRKFPLRKASQGYSLFDERGRELASALTLDALLSEVEALPGLNEAL
;
A
#
# COMPACT_ATOMS: atom_id res chain seq x y z
N MET A 1 -16.49 -2.95 2.85
CA MET A 1 -15.19 -3.41 2.32
C MET A 1 -15.45 -4.14 1.02
N THR A 2 -14.71 -3.81 -0.03
CA THR A 2 -14.84 -4.43 -1.36
C THR A 2 -13.60 -5.28 -1.64
N LEU A 3 -13.75 -6.36 -2.40
CA LEU A 3 -12.63 -7.18 -2.85
C LEU A 3 -11.83 -6.43 -3.92
N PHE A 4 -10.54 -6.74 -4.03
CA PHE A 4 -9.75 -6.32 -5.18
C PHE A 4 -10.06 -7.21 -6.37
N SER A 5 -10.34 -6.59 -7.51
CA SER A 5 -10.48 -7.28 -8.79
C SER A 5 -9.11 -7.50 -9.45
N ALA A 6 -9.04 -8.33 -10.48
CA ALA A 6 -7.83 -8.51 -11.28
C ALA A 6 -7.31 -7.20 -11.91
N ASP A 7 -8.21 -6.29 -12.28
CA ASP A 7 -7.85 -4.96 -12.80
C ASP A 7 -7.21 -4.09 -11.70
N ASP A 8 -7.74 -4.15 -10.47
CA ASP A 8 -7.13 -3.45 -9.33
C ASP A 8 -5.71 -3.96 -9.06
N LEU A 9 -5.51 -5.29 -9.09
CA LEU A 9 -4.17 -5.88 -8.89
C LEU A 9 -3.20 -5.48 -10.01
N THR A 10 -3.70 -5.36 -11.24
CA THR A 10 -2.91 -4.86 -12.38
C THR A 10 -2.57 -3.37 -12.22
N ALA A 11 -3.49 -2.56 -11.70
CA ALA A 11 -3.23 -1.15 -11.42
C ALA A 11 -2.19 -0.97 -10.31
N ILE A 12 -2.31 -1.75 -9.23
CA ILE A 12 -1.31 -1.82 -8.15
C ILE A 12 0.05 -2.19 -8.75
N ASP A 13 0.12 -3.28 -9.50
CA ASP A 13 1.35 -3.72 -10.14
C ASP A 13 2.03 -2.63 -11.01
N ARG A 14 1.27 -1.96 -11.87
CA ARG A 14 1.78 -0.88 -12.75
C ARG A 14 2.31 0.30 -11.94
N LEU A 15 1.57 0.70 -10.91
CA LEU A 15 1.96 1.77 -10.02
C LEU A 15 3.28 1.43 -9.32
N TRP A 16 3.37 0.22 -8.78
CA TRP A 16 4.57 -0.30 -8.13
C TRP A 16 5.78 -0.43 -9.05
N ARG A 17 5.58 -0.64 -10.35
CA ARG A 17 6.67 -0.61 -11.34
C ARG A 17 7.09 0.80 -11.74
N SER A 18 6.27 1.79 -11.43
CA SER A 18 6.50 3.19 -11.77
C SER A 18 7.20 3.97 -10.65
N ILE A 19 7.21 3.44 -9.41
CA ILE A 19 7.93 4.09 -8.31
C ILE A 19 9.45 4.03 -8.53
N PRO A 20 10.19 5.07 -8.11
CA PRO A 20 11.65 5.06 -8.23
C PRO A 20 12.27 4.01 -7.30
N PRO A 21 13.48 3.51 -7.62
CA PRO A 21 14.17 2.49 -6.82
C PRO A 21 14.57 2.97 -5.40
N ASP A 22 14.56 4.28 -5.16
CA ASP A 22 14.80 4.87 -3.84
C ASP A 22 13.52 4.95 -2.98
N HIS A 23 12.37 4.57 -3.53
CA HIS A 23 11.10 4.64 -2.84
C HIS A 23 11.08 3.68 -1.64
N VAL A 24 10.40 4.10 -0.57
CA VAL A 24 10.33 3.35 0.70
C VAL A 24 9.72 1.96 0.53
N TRP A 25 8.75 1.87 -0.36
CA TRP A 25 8.04 0.65 -0.67
C TRP A 25 8.85 -0.25 -1.61
N THR A 26 8.95 -1.54 -1.29
CA THR A 26 9.83 -2.47 -2.01
C THR A 26 9.17 -3.68 -2.65
N GLY A 27 7.89 -3.91 -2.35
CA GLY A 27 7.08 -4.87 -3.09
C GLY A 27 5.69 -5.00 -2.51
N TRP A 28 4.85 -5.78 -3.17
CA TRP A 28 3.51 -6.08 -2.69
C TRP A 28 3.17 -7.55 -2.93
N SER A 29 2.18 -8.05 -2.20
CA SER A 29 1.60 -9.37 -2.43
C SER A 29 0.11 -9.37 -2.15
N ALA A 30 -0.65 -10.05 -2.99
CA ALA A 30 -2.04 -10.40 -2.76
C ALA A 30 -2.16 -11.87 -2.34
N CYS A 31 -3.19 -12.20 -1.55
CA CYS A 31 -3.50 -13.59 -1.19
C CYS A 31 -4.86 -14.01 -1.78
N GLY A 32 -4.85 -14.94 -2.73
CA GLY A 32 -6.05 -15.43 -3.43
C GLY A 32 -6.37 -14.67 -4.73
N GLU A 33 -7.39 -15.14 -5.45
CA GLU A 33 -7.86 -14.54 -6.72
C GLU A 33 -8.64 -13.24 -6.52
N GLU A 34 -9.39 -13.13 -5.41
CA GLU A 34 -10.13 -11.93 -5.00
C GLU A 34 -9.72 -11.54 -3.57
N PRO A 35 -8.52 -10.97 -3.40
CA PRO A 35 -8.00 -10.68 -2.09
C PRO A 35 -8.86 -9.60 -1.41
N LYS A 36 -9.11 -9.78 -0.11
CA LYS A 36 -9.75 -8.76 0.74
C LYS A 36 -8.80 -7.62 1.08
N GLU A 37 -7.50 -7.92 1.09
CA GLU A 37 -6.44 -6.98 1.35
C GLU A 37 -5.18 -7.35 0.56
N VAL A 38 -4.43 -6.32 0.19
CA VAL A 38 -3.13 -6.44 -0.47
C VAL A 38 -2.06 -6.04 0.53
N ILE A 39 -0.99 -6.81 0.68
CA ILE A 39 0.10 -6.48 1.59
C ILE A 39 1.14 -5.67 0.83
N ILE A 40 1.44 -4.49 1.34
CA ILE A 40 2.50 -3.61 0.87
C ILE A 40 3.71 -3.80 1.80
N TYR A 41 4.88 -4.05 1.21
CA TYR A 41 6.15 -4.25 1.91
C TYR A 41 7.05 -3.02 1.79
N ARG A 42 7.78 -2.76 2.87
CA ARG A 42 8.78 -1.70 2.95
C ARG A 42 10.15 -2.29 3.28
N THR A 43 11.20 -1.80 2.64
CA THR A 43 12.60 -2.12 3.01
C THR A 43 13.39 -0.85 3.23
N ARG A 44 14.07 -0.77 4.40
CA ARG A 44 15.42 -0.19 4.52
C ARG A 44 16.08 -0.45 5.89
N ALA A 45 15.32 -0.81 6.94
CA ALA A 45 15.88 -1.27 8.22
C ALA A 45 14.99 -2.28 8.98
N HIS A 46 13.67 -2.18 8.84
CA HIS A 46 12.71 -3.11 9.44
C HIS A 46 11.63 -3.49 8.43
N TRP A 47 11.51 -4.78 8.12
CA TRP A 47 10.44 -5.30 7.28
C TRP A 47 9.10 -5.04 7.97
N ARG A 48 8.29 -4.14 7.43
CA ARG A 48 6.92 -3.89 7.90
C ARG A 48 5.92 -4.23 6.80
N LYS A 49 4.77 -4.75 7.24
CA LYS A 49 3.64 -5.09 6.39
C LYS A 49 2.57 -4.04 6.56
N PHE A 50 2.07 -3.53 5.45
CA PHE A 50 1.00 -2.55 5.44
C PHE A 50 -0.19 -3.12 4.67
N PRO A 51 -1.23 -3.60 5.38
CA PRO A 51 -2.44 -4.07 4.72
C PRO A 51 -3.13 -2.91 4.01
N LEU A 52 -3.28 -3.03 2.70
CA LEU A 52 -4.05 -2.14 1.85
C LEU A 52 -5.44 -2.75 1.67
N ARG A 53 -6.47 -1.97 1.99
CA ARG A 53 -7.88 -2.40 1.85
C ARG A 53 -8.62 -1.44 0.95
N LYS A 54 -9.50 -1.98 0.12
CA LYS A 54 -10.39 -1.20 -0.73
C LYS A 54 -11.66 -0.83 0.05
N ALA A 55 -11.92 0.46 0.12
CA ALA A 55 -13.13 1.05 0.67
C ALA A 55 -14.10 1.42 -0.46
N SER A 56 -15.35 1.72 -0.11
CA SER A 56 -16.40 2.03 -1.10
C SER A 56 -16.09 3.23 -2.00
N GLN A 57 -15.20 4.13 -1.56
CA GLN A 57 -14.77 5.31 -2.31
C GLN A 57 -13.25 5.46 -2.42
N GLY A 58 -12.47 4.38 -2.28
CA GLY A 58 -11.01 4.49 -2.42
C GLY A 58 -10.25 3.38 -1.73
N TYR A 59 -9.11 3.74 -1.15
CA TYR A 59 -8.14 2.83 -0.58
C TYR A 59 -7.67 3.35 0.78
N SER A 60 -7.55 2.45 1.75
CA SER A 60 -6.98 2.74 3.07
C SER A 60 -5.81 1.81 3.34
N LEU A 61 -4.70 2.38 3.79
CA LEU A 61 -3.51 1.66 4.24
C LEU A 61 -3.51 1.56 5.76
N PHE A 62 -3.24 0.37 6.27
CA PHE A 62 -3.20 0.09 7.70
C PHE A 62 -1.79 -0.31 8.14
N ASP A 63 -1.50 -0.18 9.43
CA ASP A 63 -0.35 -0.83 10.07
C ASP A 63 -0.67 -2.28 10.49
N GLU A 64 0.34 -3.00 10.98
CA GLU A 64 0.19 -4.37 11.50
C GLU A 64 -0.70 -4.46 12.75
N ARG A 65 -0.98 -3.33 13.41
CA ARG A 65 -1.87 -3.22 14.58
C ARG A 65 -3.30 -2.86 14.17
N GLY A 66 -3.57 -2.72 12.87
CA GLY A 66 -4.88 -2.37 12.32
C GLY A 66 -5.23 -0.89 12.40
N ARG A 67 -4.27 0.00 12.67
CA ARG A 67 -4.47 1.45 12.64
C ARG A 67 -4.40 1.95 11.21
N GLU A 68 -5.36 2.77 10.80
CA GLU A 68 -5.29 3.46 9.51
C GLU A 68 -4.13 4.46 9.54
N LEU A 69 -3.24 4.37 8.56
CA LEU A 69 -2.10 5.25 8.39
C LEU A 69 -2.38 6.32 7.35
N ALA A 70 -3.05 5.95 6.26
CA ALA A 70 -3.38 6.83 5.15
C ALA A 70 -4.64 6.32 4.45
N SER A 71 -5.42 7.22 3.88
CA SER A 71 -6.54 6.88 3.02
C SER A 71 -6.66 7.88 1.87
N ALA A 72 -7.01 7.38 0.69
CA ALA A 72 -7.12 8.21 -0.50
C ALA A 72 -8.11 7.62 -1.51
N LEU A 73 -8.63 8.46 -2.40
CA LEU A 73 -9.57 8.05 -3.45
C LEU A 73 -8.90 7.19 -4.54
N THR A 74 -7.59 7.36 -4.74
CA THR A 74 -6.79 6.68 -5.77
C THR A 74 -5.51 6.13 -5.17
N LEU A 75 -4.97 5.05 -5.76
CA LEU A 75 -3.70 4.47 -5.31
C LEU A 75 -2.51 5.43 -5.42
N ASP A 76 -2.50 6.30 -6.43
CA ASP A 76 -1.45 7.31 -6.62
C ASP A 76 -1.45 8.35 -5.50
N ALA A 77 -2.63 8.93 -5.21
CA ALA A 77 -2.79 9.79 -4.05
C ALA A 77 -2.44 9.08 -2.72
N LEU A 78 -2.75 7.78 -2.60
CA LEU A 78 -2.37 7.01 -1.41
C LEU A 78 -0.85 6.90 -1.26
N LEU A 79 -0.13 6.70 -2.36
CA LEU A 79 1.33 6.71 -2.37
C LEU A 79 1.88 8.04 -1.85
N SER A 80 1.41 9.16 -2.40
CA SER A 80 1.86 10.49 -1.96
C SER A 80 1.58 10.74 -0.48
N GLU A 81 0.41 10.34 0.03
CA GLU A 81 0.10 10.45 1.46
C GLU A 81 1.05 9.62 2.32
N VAL A 82 1.44 8.44 1.84
CA VAL A 82 2.34 7.54 2.58
C VAL A 82 3.78 8.02 2.56
N GLU A 83 4.23 8.65 1.47
CA GLU A 83 5.52 9.35 1.42
C GLU A 83 5.55 10.56 2.38
N ALA A 84 4.41 11.20 2.63
CA ALA A 84 4.28 12.34 3.53
C ALA A 84 4.22 11.96 5.02
N LEU A 85 4.04 10.67 5.37
CA LEU A 85 3.92 10.25 6.76
C LEU A 85 5.24 10.48 7.54
N PRO A 86 5.22 11.30 8.60
CA PRO A 86 6.41 11.51 9.44
C PRO A 86 6.79 10.20 10.16
N GLY A 87 8.09 9.92 10.26
CA GLY A 87 8.61 8.65 10.78
C GLY A 87 8.65 7.50 9.75
N LEU A 88 8.13 7.70 8.53
CA LEU A 88 8.36 6.79 7.41
C LEU A 88 9.67 7.08 6.69
N ASN A 89 10.24 8.28 6.80
CA ASN A 89 11.56 8.60 6.22
C ASN A 89 12.70 8.62 7.26
N GLU A 90 12.40 8.36 8.53
CA GLU A 90 13.41 8.28 9.57
C GLU A 90 13.99 6.85 9.58
N ALA A 91 15.26 6.74 9.21
CA ALA A 91 16.09 5.60 9.57
C ALA A 91 16.18 5.58 11.10
N LEU A 92 15.46 4.67 11.75
CA LEU A 92 15.79 4.24 13.10
C LEU A 92 17.05 3.37 13.05
#